data_AF-A0A7J9QTG3-F1
#
_entry.id   AF-A0A7J9QTG3-F1
#
_cell.length_a   1.000
_cell.length_b   1.000
_cell.length_c   1.000
_cell.angle_alpha   90.00
_cell.angle_beta   90.00
_cell.angle_gamma   90.00
#
_symmetry.space_group_name_H-M   'P 1'
#
loop_
_entity.id
_entity.type
_entity.pdbx_description
1 polymer ?
#
loop_
_entity_poly.entity_id
_entity_poly.type
_entity_poly.pdbx_seq_one_letter_code
_entity_poly.pdbx_strand_id
1 'polypeptide(L)'
;QSPQLYKEQLTMSFEKVFEIAPIFRAEPSRTNRHLAEAISIDLEEAFVDYNDVMNRIEEIIKISITAVKNYSNENKDTEFAIPEIPEKIPRYSYDDLIEKMQKAGAKTEWGDDLYPSNLKKIGLEGFYFIKDWPLGPKPFYVKDSKENPKISESFDLMFGDLELSSGSTRIEKRHELEERMRNKGMKTDAFEYHLGAFDYGVPPHAGCGIGLERLIMALTGTENIRDVTFYPRDVDRLTP
;
A
#
# COMPACT_ATOMS: atom_id res chain seq x y z
N GLN A 1 7.87 7.47 -9.40
CA GLN A 1 7.73 6.51 -8.28
C GLN A 1 6.29 6.41 -7.79
N SER A 2 5.59 7.52 -7.54
CA SER A 2 4.17 7.53 -7.16
C SER A 2 3.55 8.91 -7.46
N PRO A 3 2.23 8.99 -7.73
CA PRO A 3 1.52 10.27 -7.89
C PRO A 3 1.20 10.98 -6.56
N GLN A 4 1.68 10.48 -5.42
CA GLN A 4 1.31 10.90 -4.05
C GLN A 4 1.12 12.40 -3.85
N LEU A 5 2.13 13.22 -4.17
CA LEU A 5 2.07 14.66 -3.90
C LEU A 5 0.99 15.38 -4.69
N TYR A 6 0.67 14.89 -5.89
CA TYR A 6 -0.33 15.50 -6.77
C TYR A 6 -1.74 15.04 -6.41
N LYS A 7 -1.96 13.74 -6.16
CA LYS A 7 -3.28 13.24 -5.73
C LYS A 7 -3.72 13.88 -4.41
N GLU A 8 -2.78 14.15 -3.52
CA GLU A 8 -2.99 14.88 -2.28
C GLU A 8 -3.46 16.32 -2.52
N GLN A 9 -2.77 17.08 -3.36
CA GLN A 9 -3.19 18.45 -3.69
C GLN A 9 -4.59 18.50 -4.33
N LEU A 10 -4.93 17.51 -5.15
CA LEU A 10 -6.23 17.45 -5.80
C LEU A 10 -7.38 17.24 -4.80
N THR A 11 -7.13 16.67 -3.62
CA THR A 11 -8.16 16.52 -2.56
C THR A 11 -8.72 17.86 -2.11
N MET A 12 -7.93 18.95 -2.20
CA MET A 12 -8.37 20.30 -1.83
C MET A 12 -9.50 20.83 -2.71
N SER A 13 -9.65 20.32 -3.94
CA SER A 13 -10.67 20.76 -4.90
C SER A 13 -11.73 19.70 -5.19
N PHE A 14 -11.34 18.43 -5.22
CA PHE A 14 -12.20 17.34 -5.67
C PHE A 14 -12.68 16.42 -4.56
N GLU A 15 -12.12 16.55 -3.35
CA GLU A 15 -12.34 15.69 -2.18
C GLU A 15 -11.93 14.24 -2.40
N LYS A 16 -12.41 13.56 -3.43
CA LYS A 16 -12.16 12.14 -3.74
C LYS A 16 -11.55 12.00 -5.13
N VAL A 17 -10.33 11.47 -5.20
CA VAL A 17 -9.63 11.28 -6.46
C VAL A 17 -9.04 9.87 -6.55
N PHE A 18 -8.99 9.35 -7.78
CA PHE A 18 -8.24 8.14 -8.09
C PHE A 18 -7.51 8.29 -9.43
N GLU A 19 -6.44 7.53 -9.59
CA GLU A 19 -5.63 7.46 -10.80
C GLU A 19 -5.24 6.01 -11.07
N ILE A 20 -5.30 5.61 -12.34
CA ILE A 20 -4.76 4.33 -12.81
C ILE A 20 -3.69 4.66 -13.85
N ALA A 21 -2.43 4.56 -13.45
CA ALA A 21 -1.32 5.02 -14.28
C ALA A 21 -0.03 4.22 -14.04
N PRO A 22 0.92 4.26 -14.99
CA PRO A 22 2.24 3.69 -14.79
C PRO A 22 3.01 4.38 -13.66
N ILE A 23 3.66 3.57 -12.83
CA ILE A 23 4.66 3.98 -11.85
C ILE A 23 6.02 3.36 -12.20
N PHE A 24 7.07 4.13 -11.97
CA PHE A 24 8.45 3.74 -12.27
C PHE A 24 9.27 3.62 -10.98
N ARG A 25 9.97 2.50 -10.82
CA ARG A 25 10.90 2.21 -9.71
C ARG A 25 12.27 1.82 -10.23
N ALA A 26 13.29 2.58 -9.86
CA ALA A 26 14.68 2.33 -10.22
C ALA A 26 15.41 1.55 -9.11
N GLU A 27 14.86 0.39 -8.72
CA GLU A 27 15.43 -0.48 -7.68
C GLU A 27 16.11 -1.70 -8.32
N PRO A 28 17.29 -2.14 -7.86
CA PRO A 28 18.04 -3.25 -8.46
C PRO A 28 17.47 -4.64 -8.07
N SER A 29 16.16 -4.76 -7.90
CA SER A 29 15.48 -5.98 -7.44
C SER A 29 15.17 -6.93 -8.61
N ARG A 30 15.45 -8.23 -8.43
CA ARG A 30 15.25 -9.30 -9.43
C ARG A 30 14.29 -10.40 -8.98
N THR A 31 13.44 -10.13 -7.98
CA THR A 31 12.49 -11.16 -7.53
C THR A 31 11.35 -11.36 -8.54
N ASN A 32 10.52 -12.37 -8.30
CA ASN A 32 9.26 -12.59 -9.03
C ASN A 32 8.14 -11.61 -8.65
N ARG A 33 8.41 -10.58 -7.85
CA ARG A 33 7.42 -9.63 -7.31
C ARG A 33 7.72 -8.15 -7.59
N HIS A 34 8.77 -7.87 -8.36
CA HIS A 34 9.21 -6.50 -8.66
C HIS A 34 9.38 -6.30 -10.17
N LEU A 35 8.95 -5.14 -10.62
CA LEU A 35 9.15 -4.60 -11.97
C LEU A 35 9.72 -3.19 -11.85
N ALA A 36 10.40 -2.73 -12.89
CA ALA A 36 10.85 -1.34 -13.01
C ALA A 36 9.72 -0.40 -13.43
N GLU A 37 8.72 -0.92 -14.13
CA GLU A 37 7.47 -0.25 -14.51
C GLU A 37 6.29 -1.16 -14.13
N ALA A 38 5.29 -0.59 -13.47
CA ALA A 38 4.07 -1.29 -13.05
C ALA A 38 2.88 -0.33 -13.10
N ILE A 39 1.65 -0.81 -13.16
CA ILE A 39 0.46 0.03 -13.05
C ILE A 39 0.05 0.15 -11.58
N SER A 40 -0.10 1.39 -11.11
CA SER A 40 -0.65 1.69 -9.79
C SER A 40 -2.09 2.15 -9.92
N ILE A 41 -2.95 1.66 -9.02
CA ILE A 41 -4.28 2.18 -8.76
C ILE A 41 -4.17 3.00 -7.48
N ASP A 42 -4.03 4.31 -7.62
CA ASP A 42 -3.91 5.25 -6.53
C ASP A 42 -5.26 5.88 -6.20
N LEU A 43 -5.54 6.06 -4.92
CA LEU A 43 -6.67 6.86 -4.45
C LEU A 43 -6.24 7.76 -3.30
N GLU A 44 -6.91 8.90 -3.16
CA GLU A 44 -6.78 9.82 -2.04
C GLU A 44 -8.15 10.47 -1.78
N GLU A 45 -8.54 10.59 -0.51
CA GLU A 45 -9.84 11.09 -0.08
C GLU A 45 -9.67 12.10 1.06
N ALA A 46 -10.38 13.22 0.97
CA ALA A 46 -10.48 14.25 2.01
C ALA A 46 -11.49 13.85 3.10
N PHE A 47 -11.29 14.40 4.28
CA PHE A 47 -12.11 14.24 5.49
C PHE A 47 -12.24 12.79 5.99
N VAL A 48 -11.20 11.99 5.77
CA VAL A 48 -11.13 10.58 6.19
C VAL A 48 -9.78 10.26 6.83
N ASP A 49 -9.71 9.10 7.49
CA ASP A 49 -8.46 8.52 8.01
C ASP A 49 -8.10 7.20 7.28
N TYR A 50 -6.97 6.61 7.67
CA TYR A 50 -6.52 5.32 7.16
C TYR A 50 -7.51 4.16 7.40
N ASN A 51 -8.39 4.21 8.42
CA ASN A 51 -9.41 3.19 8.65
C ASN A 51 -10.52 3.25 7.60
N ASP A 52 -10.93 4.44 7.21
CA ASP A 52 -11.86 4.65 6.11
C ASP A 52 -11.30 4.14 4.79
N VAL A 53 -10.02 4.41 4.53
CA VAL A 53 -9.33 3.90 3.33
C VAL A 53 -9.27 2.37 3.34
N MET A 54 -8.94 1.74 4.47
CA MET A 54 -9.00 0.28 4.61
C MET A 54 -10.42 -0.26 4.33
N ASN A 55 -11.48 0.45 4.73
CA ASN A 55 -12.85 0.08 4.38
C ASN A 55 -13.10 0.15 2.86
N ARG A 56 -12.57 1.17 2.16
CA ARG A 56 -12.73 1.28 0.70
C ARG A 56 -11.96 0.18 -0.04
N ILE A 57 -10.74 -0.11 0.40
CA ILE A 57 -9.95 -1.20 -0.18
C ILE A 57 -10.67 -2.54 0.00
N GLU A 58 -11.27 -2.81 1.16
CA GLU A 58 -12.03 -4.04 1.37
C GLU A 58 -13.16 -4.21 0.34
N GLU A 59 -13.92 -3.15 0.06
CA GLU A 59 -14.97 -3.16 -0.97
C GLU A 59 -14.39 -3.35 -2.39
N ILE A 60 -13.27 -2.68 -2.71
CA ILE A 60 -12.56 -2.85 -3.99
C ILE A 60 -12.14 -4.31 -4.18
N ILE A 61 -11.59 -4.96 -3.15
CA ILE A 61 -11.18 -6.37 -3.21
C ILE A 61 -12.39 -7.28 -3.44
N LYS A 62 -13.49 -7.10 -2.69
CA LYS A 62 -14.73 -7.88 -2.86
C LYS A 62 -15.29 -7.78 -4.28
N ILE A 63 -15.34 -6.56 -4.83
CA ILE A 63 -15.76 -6.30 -6.21
C ILE A 63 -14.82 -6.96 -7.22
N SER A 64 -13.50 -6.86 -6.99
CA SER A 64 -12.49 -7.43 -7.89
C SER A 64 -12.57 -8.96 -7.96
N ILE A 65 -12.74 -9.63 -6.81
CA ILE A 65 -12.95 -11.08 -6.76
C ILE A 65 -14.22 -11.47 -7.53
N THR A 66 -15.32 -10.74 -7.32
CA THR A 66 -16.59 -10.98 -8.03
C THR A 66 -16.41 -10.85 -9.54
N ALA A 67 -15.71 -9.81 -10.01
CA ALA A 67 -15.44 -9.60 -11.42
C ALA A 67 -14.64 -10.76 -12.04
N VAL A 68 -13.59 -11.23 -11.35
CA VAL A 68 -12.77 -12.35 -11.82
C VAL A 68 -13.55 -13.68 -11.79
N LYS A 69 -14.39 -13.92 -10.78
CA LYS A 69 -15.30 -15.08 -10.73
C LYS A 69 -16.27 -15.08 -11.91
N ASN A 70 -16.88 -13.94 -12.22
CA ASN A 70 -17.80 -13.82 -13.37
C ASN A 70 -17.07 -14.07 -14.70
N TYR A 71 -15.90 -13.47 -14.89
CA TYR A 71 -15.08 -13.69 -16.07
C TYR A 71 -14.72 -15.18 -16.25
N SER A 72 -14.31 -15.86 -15.18
CA SER A 72 -13.97 -17.29 -15.23
C SER A 72 -15.19 -18.17 -15.54
N ASN A 73 -16.37 -17.82 -15.05
CA ASN A 73 -17.62 -18.53 -15.38
C ASN A 73 -17.99 -18.43 -16.86
N GLU A 74 -17.72 -17.28 -17.49
CA GLU A 74 -17.95 -17.03 -18.91
C GLU A 74 -16.85 -17.63 -19.81
N ASN A 75 -15.65 -17.85 -19.26
CA ASN A 75 -14.47 -18.33 -19.98
C ASN A 75 -13.94 -19.63 -19.33
N LYS A 76 -14.61 -20.75 -19.60
CA LYS A 76 -14.36 -22.05 -18.91
C LYS A 76 -12.94 -22.61 -19.06
N ASP A 77 -12.16 -22.10 -20.00
CA ASP A 77 -10.77 -22.51 -20.23
C ASP A 77 -9.78 -21.76 -19.32
N THR A 78 -10.24 -20.83 -18.47
CA THR A 78 -9.38 -20.15 -17.49
C THR A 78 -9.04 -21.07 -16.32
N GLU A 79 -7.75 -21.18 -15.98
CA GLU A 79 -7.26 -21.93 -14.83
C GLU A 79 -6.82 -20.98 -13.70
N PHE A 80 -7.75 -20.18 -13.18
CA PHE A 80 -7.46 -19.23 -12.09
C PHE A 80 -7.70 -19.84 -10.72
N ALA A 81 -6.77 -19.66 -9.78
CA ALA A 81 -6.98 -19.95 -8.36
C ALA A 81 -7.59 -18.71 -7.67
N ILE A 82 -8.88 -18.50 -7.89
CA ILE A 82 -9.59 -17.31 -7.41
C ILE A 82 -9.85 -17.44 -5.90
N PRO A 83 -9.47 -16.44 -5.08
CA PRO A 83 -9.73 -16.49 -3.64
C PRO A 83 -11.23 -16.38 -3.32
N GLU A 84 -11.61 -16.89 -2.16
CA GLU A 84 -12.96 -16.65 -1.64
C GLU A 84 -13.17 -15.20 -1.25
N ILE A 85 -14.41 -14.73 -1.41
CA ILE A 85 -14.79 -13.37 -1.02
C ILE A 85 -14.83 -13.33 0.51
N PRO A 86 -13.95 -12.56 1.18
CA PRO A 86 -13.98 -12.47 2.63
C PRO A 86 -15.22 -11.68 3.08
N GLU A 87 -15.88 -12.12 4.15
CA GLU A 87 -16.94 -11.32 4.80
C GLU A 87 -16.36 -9.99 5.31
N LYS A 88 -15.18 -10.09 5.94
CA LYS A 88 -14.38 -8.97 6.44
C LYS A 88 -12.90 -9.32 6.34
N ILE A 89 -12.07 -8.36 5.94
CA ILE A 89 -10.61 -8.56 5.91
C ILE A 89 -10.06 -8.35 7.33
N PRO A 90 -9.38 -9.34 7.94
CA PRO A 90 -8.76 -9.20 9.25
C PRO A 90 -7.78 -8.03 9.30
N ARG A 91 -7.72 -7.35 10.44
CA ARG A 91 -6.77 -6.25 10.69
C ARG A 91 -5.93 -6.59 11.91
N TYR A 92 -4.62 -6.57 11.76
CA TYR A 92 -3.67 -6.79 12.85
C TYR A 92 -2.83 -5.54 13.03
N SER A 93 -2.60 -5.10 14.27
CA SER A 93 -1.57 -4.10 14.51
C SER A 93 -0.18 -4.73 14.30
N TYR A 94 0.80 -3.91 13.95
CA TYR A 94 2.21 -4.32 13.89
C TYR A 94 2.65 -4.95 15.22
N ASP A 95 2.27 -4.34 16.34
CA ASP A 95 2.58 -4.82 17.69
C ASP A 95 2.01 -6.23 17.93
N ASP A 96 0.75 -6.47 17.56
CA ASP A 96 0.11 -7.80 17.66
C ASP A 96 0.88 -8.86 16.87
N LEU A 97 1.37 -8.51 15.68
CA LEU A 97 2.13 -9.43 14.84
C LEU A 97 3.50 -9.74 15.41
N ILE A 98 4.22 -8.73 15.93
CA ILE A 98 5.48 -8.93 16.63
C ILE A 98 5.29 -9.91 17.81
N GLU A 99 4.27 -9.69 18.64
CA GLU A 99 3.98 -10.61 19.75
C GLU A 99 3.66 -12.03 19.29
N LYS A 100 2.83 -12.19 18.26
CA LYS A 100 2.48 -13.52 17.72
C LYS A 100 3.71 -14.24 17.17
N MET A 101 4.57 -13.53 16.45
CA MET A 101 5.80 -14.10 15.90
C MET A 101 6.78 -14.49 17.00
N GLN A 102 6.95 -13.67 18.04
CA GLN A 102 7.78 -14.01 19.20
C GLN A 102 7.24 -15.24 19.94
N LYS A 103 5.92 -15.33 20.16
CA LYS A 103 5.26 -16.52 20.74
C LYS A 103 5.45 -17.78 19.89
N ALA A 104 5.55 -17.62 18.56
CA ALA A 104 5.87 -18.70 17.62
C ALA A 104 7.39 -19.00 17.51
N GLY A 105 8.23 -18.38 18.35
CA GLY A 105 9.69 -18.63 18.40
C GLY A 105 10.50 -17.89 17.34
N ALA A 106 9.94 -16.88 16.68
CA ALA A 106 10.70 -16.01 15.79
C ALA A 106 11.58 -15.05 16.58
N LYS A 107 12.82 -14.83 16.11
CA LYS A 107 13.72 -13.80 16.63
C LYS A 107 13.45 -12.49 15.90
N THR A 108 12.50 -11.72 16.40
CA THR A 108 12.09 -10.42 15.83
C THR A 108 11.86 -9.44 16.97
N GLU A 109 12.32 -8.21 16.77
CA GLU A 109 12.21 -7.11 17.71
C GLU A 109 11.32 -5.99 17.17
N TRP A 110 10.79 -5.16 18.07
CA TRP A 110 10.00 -4.00 17.67
C TRP A 110 10.86 -3.02 16.87
N GLY A 111 10.38 -2.62 15.70
CA GLY A 111 11.13 -1.81 14.73
C GLY A 111 11.69 -2.63 13.56
N ASP A 112 11.74 -3.96 13.67
CA ASP A 112 12.09 -4.83 12.54
C ASP A 112 11.01 -4.84 11.46
N ASP A 113 11.42 -5.12 10.24
CA ASP A 113 10.50 -5.43 9.15
C ASP A 113 9.85 -6.82 9.33
N LEU A 114 8.66 -7.01 8.75
CA LEU A 114 7.89 -8.24 8.87
C LEU A 114 8.22 -9.21 7.74
N TYR A 115 9.25 -10.04 7.95
CA TYR A 115 9.68 -11.00 6.94
C TYR A 115 8.61 -12.05 6.61
N PRO A 116 8.38 -12.37 5.32
CA PRO A 116 7.46 -13.42 4.85
C PRO A 116 7.54 -14.74 5.60
N SER A 117 8.76 -15.20 5.92
CA SER A 117 8.97 -16.45 6.63
C SER A 117 8.37 -16.46 8.04
N ASN A 118 8.33 -15.31 8.72
CA ASN A 118 7.76 -15.20 10.06
C ASN A 118 6.24 -15.05 10.00
N LEU A 119 5.71 -14.29 9.03
CA LEU A 119 4.27 -14.19 8.78
C LEU A 119 3.66 -15.57 8.45
N LYS A 120 4.37 -16.39 7.67
CA LYS A 120 3.94 -17.76 7.37
C LYS A 120 3.92 -18.67 8.61
N LYS A 121 4.87 -18.50 9.54
CA LYS A 121 4.91 -19.29 10.79
C LYS A 121 3.70 -19.06 11.69
N ILE A 122 3.13 -17.86 11.66
CA ILE A 122 1.93 -17.52 12.44
C ILE A 122 0.63 -17.79 11.67
N GLY A 123 0.71 -18.43 10.49
CA GLY A 123 -0.44 -18.92 9.73
C GLY A 123 -1.27 -17.82 9.06
N LEU A 124 -0.68 -16.67 8.75
CA LEU A 124 -1.38 -15.64 7.99
C LEU A 124 -1.41 -16.00 6.51
N GLU A 125 -2.61 -16.27 6.02
CA GLU A 125 -2.92 -16.62 4.63
C GLU A 125 -4.11 -15.77 4.14
N GLY A 126 -4.30 -15.70 2.83
CA GLY A 126 -5.37 -14.88 2.24
C GLY A 126 -5.20 -13.38 2.51
N PHE A 127 -6.29 -12.61 2.39
CA PHE A 127 -6.27 -11.17 2.59
C PHE A 127 -6.22 -10.79 4.07
N TYR A 128 -5.32 -9.88 4.45
CA TYR A 128 -5.30 -9.25 5.77
C TYR A 128 -4.60 -7.89 5.72
N PHE A 129 -4.97 -6.98 6.62
CA PHE A 129 -4.28 -5.72 6.84
C PHE A 129 -3.27 -5.83 7.98
N ILE A 130 -2.13 -5.19 7.80
CA ILE A 130 -1.18 -4.85 8.87
C ILE A 130 -1.24 -3.35 9.07
N LYS A 131 -1.59 -2.88 10.27
CA LYS A 131 -1.74 -1.45 10.59
C LYS A 131 -0.81 -1.00 11.72
N ASP A 132 -0.72 0.31 11.93
CA ASP A 132 0.01 0.92 13.05
C ASP A 132 1.53 0.68 13.00
N TRP A 133 2.12 0.73 11.81
CA TRP A 133 3.55 0.49 11.63
C TRP A 133 4.43 1.49 12.38
N PRO A 134 5.67 1.13 12.75
CA PRO A 134 6.66 2.07 13.29
C PRO A 134 6.82 3.30 12.38
N LEU A 135 6.84 4.48 12.99
CA LEU A 135 6.87 5.75 12.27
C LEU A 135 8.21 6.02 11.55
N GLY A 136 9.31 5.46 12.06
CA GLY A 136 10.68 5.72 11.60
C GLY A 136 10.89 5.44 10.10
N PRO A 137 10.60 4.20 9.63
CA PRO A 137 10.75 3.82 8.22
C PRO A 137 9.76 4.53 7.27
N LYS A 138 8.58 4.93 7.76
CA LYS A 138 7.53 5.47 6.89
C LYS A 138 7.91 6.83 6.28
N PRO A 139 7.38 7.19 5.09
CA PRO A 139 7.66 8.47 4.43
C PRO A 139 7.32 9.70 5.28
N PHE A 140 7.89 10.85 4.92
CA PHE A 140 7.74 12.10 5.68
C PHE A 140 6.29 12.59 5.80
N TYR A 141 5.44 12.29 4.81
CA TYR A 141 4.03 12.69 4.74
C TYR A 141 3.09 11.80 5.57
N VAL A 142 3.58 10.69 6.14
CA VAL A 142 2.76 9.78 6.95
C VAL A 142 2.56 10.36 8.35
N LYS A 143 1.29 10.45 8.77
CA LYS A 143 0.86 10.93 10.08
C LYS A 143 1.22 9.93 11.19
N ASP A 144 1.68 10.44 12.32
CA ASP A 144 1.90 9.68 13.55
C ASP A 144 0.59 9.49 14.33
N SER A 145 0.55 8.48 15.20
CA SER A 145 -0.60 8.30 16.09
C SER A 145 -0.56 9.30 17.24
N LYS A 146 -1.71 9.92 17.52
CA LYS A 146 -1.89 10.80 18.69
C LYS A 146 -1.71 10.07 20.02
N GLU A 147 -2.01 8.78 20.08
CA GLU A 147 -1.92 7.98 21.30
C GLU A 147 -0.48 7.49 21.56
N ASN A 148 0.25 7.17 20.49
CA ASN A 148 1.62 6.71 20.55
C ASN A 148 2.43 7.25 19.37
N PRO A 149 3.20 8.34 19.55
CA PRO A 149 3.99 8.96 18.49
C PRO A 149 5.09 8.07 17.89
N LYS A 150 5.33 6.86 18.43
CA LYS A 150 6.27 5.88 17.84
C LYS A 150 5.66 5.12 16.66
N ILE A 151 4.34 5.05 16.56
CA ILE A 151 3.62 4.38 15.48
C ILE A 151 3.00 5.41 14.53
N SER A 152 2.66 4.95 13.35
CA SER A 152 2.04 5.74 12.28
C SER A 152 0.62 5.29 12.02
N GLU A 153 -0.23 6.23 11.58
CA GLU A 153 -1.56 5.91 11.05
C GLU A 153 -1.43 5.37 9.61
N SER A 154 -0.77 4.22 9.47
CA SER A 154 -0.53 3.57 8.18
C SER A 154 -0.94 2.10 8.19
N PHE A 155 -1.14 1.56 7.00
CA PHE A 155 -1.44 0.15 6.81
C PHE A 155 -0.83 -0.38 5.51
N ASP A 156 -0.68 -1.70 5.47
CA ASP A 156 -0.38 -2.47 4.27
C ASP A 156 -1.46 -3.57 4.11
N LEU A 157 -1.99 -3.76 2.91
CA LEU A 157 -2.86 -4.90 2.55
C LEU A 157 -1.99 -6.02 2.01
N MET A 158 -2.12 -7.20 2.61
CA MET A 158 -1.39 -8.40 2.24
C MET A 158 -2.33 -9.44 1.63
N PHE A 159 -1.79 -10.28 0.75
CA PHE A 159 -2.36 -11.56 0.35
C PHE A 159 -1.31 -12.66 0.55
N GLY A 160 -1.45 -13.46 1.61
CA GLY A 160 -0.36 -14.33 2.07
C GLY A 160 0.88 -13.50 2.42
N ASP A 161 1.95 -13.63 1.65
CA ASP A 161 3.19 -12.85 1.80
C ASP A 161 3.42 -11.81 0.70
N LEU A 162 2.40 -11.54 -0.12
CA LEU A 162 2.42 -10.53 -1.17
C LEU A 162 1.75 -9.25 -0.66
N GLU A 163 2.51 -8.16 -0.53
CA GLU A 163 1.95 -6.83 -0.29
C GLU A 163 1.27 -6.29 -1.56
N LEU A 164 -0.03 -6.04 -1.47
CA LEU A 164 -0.87 -5.56 -2.57
C LEU A 164 -1.04 -4.04 -2.57
N SER A 165 -1.10 -3.44 -1.39
CA SER A 165 -1.36 -2.01 -1.22
C SER A 165 -0.64 -1.48 0.01
N SER A 166 -0.20 -0.23 -0.06
CA SER A 166 0.26 0.53 1.09
C SER A 166 -0.47 1.87 1.17
N GLY A 167 -0.83 2.31 2.37
CA GLY A 167 -1.59 3.53 2.59
C GLY A 167 -1.41 4.14 3.97
N SER A 168 -1.86 5.38 4.15
CA SER A 168 -1.83 6.05 5.45
C SER A 168 -2.74 7.27 5.49
N THR A 169 -3.05 7.72 6.71
CA THR A 169 -3.45 9.12 6.95
C THR A 169 -2.24 10.01 6.67
N ARG A 170 -2.49 11.18 6.09
CA ARG A 170 -1.44 12.16 5.79
C ARG A 170 -1.39 13.26 6.82
N ILE A 171 -0.24 13.91 6.90
CA ILE A 171 -0.08 15.14 7.65
C ILE A 171 -0.76 16.26 6.86
N GLU A 172 -1.67 16.99 7.48
CA GLU A 172 -2.44 18.09 6.87
C GLU A 172 -1.89 19.48 7.20
N LYS A 173 -0.88 19.58 8.08
CA LYS A 173 -0.30 20.85 8.52
C LYS A 173 1.11 21.06 8.01
N ARG A 174 1.35 22.21 7.38
CA ARG A 174 2.65 22.60 6.83
C ARG A 174 3.81 22.41 7.82
N HIS A 175 3.69 22.97 9.03
CA HIS A 175 4.77 22.95 10.01
C HIS A 175 5.15 21.54 10.49
N GLU A 176 4.15 20.67 10.68
CA GLU A 176 4.36 19.26 11.05
C GLU A 176 5.06 18.50 9.91
N LEU A 177 4.63 18.74 8.66
CA LEU A 177 5.21 18.12 7.48
C LEU A 177 6.68 18.54 7.27
N GLU A 178 6.95 19.85 7.37
CA GLU A 178 8.32 20.37 7.27
C GLU A 178 9.23 19.84 8.37
N GLU A 179 8.74 19.70 9.60
CA GLU A 179 9.50 19.12 10.69
C GLU A 179 9.88 17.66 10.39
N ARG A 180 8.93 16.86 9.88
CA ARG A 180 9.18 15.48 9.44
C ARG A 180 10.20 15.39 8.31
N MET A 181 10.12 16.31 7.34
CA MET A 181 11.10 16.42 6.25
C MET A 181 12.50 16.74 6.78
N ARG A 182 12.63 17.74 7.66
CA ARG A 182 13.91 18.11 8.29
C ARG A 182 14.51 16.96 9.09
N ASN A 183 13.70 16.25 9.87
CA ASN A 183 14.13 15.09 10.66
C ASN A 183 14.61 13.92 9.78
N LYS A 184 14.17 13.83 8.52
CA LYS A 184 14.65 12.86 7.52
C LYS A 184 15.80 13.39 6.66
N GLY A 185 16.35 14.56 6.96
CA GLY A 185 17.46 15.17 6.22
C GLY A 185 17.08 15.71 4.84
N MET A 186 15.79 15.96 4.59
CA MET A 186 15.30 16.52 3.33
C MET A 186 15.44 18.04 3.31
N LYS A 187 15.75 18.60 2.14
CA LYS A 187 15.77 20.05 1.91
C LYS A 187 14.37 20.53 1.55
N THR A 188 13.72 21.28 2.45
CA THR A 188 12.34 21.76 2.29
C THR A 188 12.16 22.67 1.08
N ASP A 189 13.17 23.49 0.74
CA ASP A 189 13.10 24.46 -0.37
C ASP A 189 12.80 23.78 -1.73
N ALA A 190 13.25 22.53 -1.92
CA ALA A 190 12.98 21.77 -3.14
C ALA A 190 11.51 21.31 -3.27
N PHE A 191 10.74 21.40 -2.19
CA PHE A 191 9.35 20.97 -2.09
C PHE A 191 8.38 22.14 -1.90
N GLU A 192 8.83 23.39 -2.07
CA GLU A 192 7.98 24.56 -1.84
C GLU A 192 6.72 24.57 -2.72
N TYR A 193 6.82 24.03 -3.95
CA TYR A 193 5.64 23.84 -4.82
C TYR A 193 4.55 22.95 -4.21
N HIS A 194 4.93 22.04 -3.30
CA HIS A 194 4.02 21.16 -2.59
C HIS A 194 3.63 21.73 -1.22
N LEU A 195 4.61 22.23 -0.45
CA LEU A 195 4.37 22.83 0.85
C LEU A 195 3.46 24.07 0.76
N GLY A 196 3.55 24.85 -0.31
CA GLY A 196 2.70 26.02 -0.53
C GLY A 196 1.20 25.70 -0.63
N ALA A 197 0.84 24.46 -0.98
CA ALA A 197 -0.57 24.03 -0.99
C ALA A 197 -1.16 24.03 0.44
N PHE A 198 -0.35 23.72 1.45
CA PHE A 198 -0.78 23.63 2.85
C PHE A 198 -1.13 24.97 3.46
N ASP A 199 -0.64 26.08 2.90
CA ASP A 199 -0.96 27.44 3.34
C ASP A 199 -2.42 27.83 3.03
N TYR A 200 -3.09 27.07 2.16
CA TYR A 200 -4.46 27.31 1.72
C TYR A 200 -5.47 26.29 2.26
N GLY A 201 -5.11 25.55 3.32
CA GLY A 201 -6.03 24.68 4.04
C GLY A 201 -6.22 23.31 3.41
N VAL A 202 -5.16 22.50 3.40
CA VAL A 202 -5.26 21.06 3.07
C VAL A 202 -6.15 20.38 4.12
N PRO A 203 -7.22 19.66 3.72
CA PRO A 203 -8.10 18.98 4.67
C PRO A 203 -7.39 17.78 5.31
N PRO A 204 -7.85 17.25 6.46
CA PRO A 204 -7.46 15.90 6.89
C PRO A 204 -7.77 14.92 5.76
N HIS A 205 -6.85 14.03 5.42
CA HIS A 205 -7.01 13.15 4.27
C HIS A 205 -6.18 11.88 4.42
N ALA A 206 -6.55 10.86 3.66
CA ALA A 206 -5.84 9.59 3.61
C ALA A 206 -5.94 8.97 2.22
N GLY A 207 -5.03 8.05 1.91
CA GLY A 207 -5.06 7.34 0.65
C GLY A 207 -4.12 6.16 0.60
N CYS A 208 -4.10 5.52 -0.56
CA CYS A 208 -3.28 4.35 -0.83
C CYS A 208 -2.85 4.25 -2.29
N GLY A 209 -1.90 3.37 -2.56
CA GLY A 209 -1.63 2.85 -3.90
C GLY A 209 -1.75 1.33 -3.87
N ILE A 210 -2.47 0.76 -4.83
CA ILE A 210 -2.63 -0.67 -5.06
C ILE A 210 -1.85 -1.05 -6.31
N GLY A 211 -0.93 -2.02 -6.22
CA GLY A 211 -0.23 -2.53 -7.40
C GLY A 211 -1.14 -3.43 -8.24
N LEU A 212 -1.49 -3.02 -9.46
CA LEU A 212 -2.43 -3.78 -10.30
C LEU A 212 -1.91 -5.18 -10.59
N GLU A 213 -0.65 -5.32 -11.00
CA GLU A 213 -0.06 -6.62 -11.33
C GLU A 213 -0.08 -7.55 -10.11
N ARG A 214 0.27 -7.03 -8.93
CA ARG A 214 0.22 -7.82 -7.69
C ARG A 214 -1.20 -8.21 -7.31
N LEU A 215 -2.17 -7.33 -7.53
CA LEU A 215 -3.58 -7.67 -7.35
C LEU A 215 -4.02 -8.78 -8.30
N ILE A 216 -3.64 -8.71 -9.59
CA ILE A 216 -3.94 -9.79 -10.56
C ILE A 216 -3.28 -11.10 -10.15
N MET A 217 -2.03 -11.10 -9.66
CA MET A 217 -1.39 -12.29 -9.10
C MET A 217 -2.25 -12.92 -8.00
N ALA A 218 -2.71 -12.13 -7.03
CA ALA A 218 -3.55 -12.61 -5.93
C ALA A 218 -4.93 -13.13 -6.41
N LEU A 219 -5.53 -12.51 -7.42
CA LEU A 219 -6.85 -12.88 -7.93
C LEU A 219 -6.84 -14.08 -8.88
N THR A 220 -5.69 -14.39 -9.49
CA THR A 220 -5.55 -15.47 -10.47
C THR A 220 -4.73 -16.65 -9.96
N GLY A 221 -3.97 -16.49 -8.87
CA GLY A 221 -3.01 -17.48 -8.39
C GLY A 221 -1.68 -17.47 -9.14
N THR A 222 -1.41 -16.46 -9.96
CA THR A 222 -0.17 -16.37 -10.73
C THR A 222 1.02 -16.02 -9.84
N GLU A 223 2.08 -16.83 -9.88
CA GLU A 223 3.23 -16.69 -8.96
C GLU A 223 4.29 -15.67 -9.39
N ASN A 224 4.33 -15.31 -10.67
CA ASN A 224 5.33 -14.39 -11.23
C ASN A 224 4.66 -13.15 -11.79
N ILE A 225 5.07 -11.98 -11.29
CA ILE A 225 4.54 -10.69 -11.72
C ILE A 225 4.68 -10.45 -13.23
N ARG A 226 5.68 -11.06 -13.88
CA ARG A 226 5.91 -10.94 -15.32
C ARG A 226 4.83 -11.62 -16.16
N ASP A 227 4.17 -12.63 -15.60
CA ASP A 227 3.16 -13.42 -16.32
C ASP A 227 1.78 -12.75 -16.29
N VAL A 228 1.63 -11.70 -15.47
CA VAL A 228 0.44 -10.85 -15.41
C VAL A 228 0.68 -9.46 -16.03
N THR A 229 1.83 -9.25 -16.67
CA THR A 229 2.19 -7.99 -17.34
C THR A 229 2.39 -8.25 -18.83
N PHE A 230 1.77 -7.44 -19.67
CA PHE A 230 1.80 -7.67 -21.12
C PHE A 230 3.21 -7.52 -21.73
N TYR A 231 3.90 -6.43 -21.39
CA TYR A 231 5.31 -6.21 -21.74
C TYR A 231 6.09 -5.84 -20.46
N PRO A 232 6.56 -6.83 -19.69
CA PRO A 232 7.22 -6.57 -18.42
C PRO A 232 8.52 -5.79 -18.65
N ARG A 233 8.75 -4.79 -17.79
CA ARG A 233 10.00 -4.04 -17.71
C ARG A 233 10.66 -4.34 -16.38
N ASP A 234 11.90 -4.79 -16.43
CA ASP A 234 12.72 -4.99 -15.24
C ASP A 234 14.18 -4.59 -15.53
N VAL A 235 15.06 -4.81 -14.56
CA VAL A 235 16.47 -4.42 -14.66
C VAL A 235 17.18 -5.07 -15.87
N ASP A 236 16.73 -6.25 -16.30
CA ASP A 236 17.36 -7.04 -17.34
C ASP A 236 16.51 -7.13 -18.64
N ARG A 237 15.31 -6.52 -18.66
CA ARG A 237 14.37 -6.56 -19.78
C ARG A 237 13.81 -5.18 -20.13
N LEU A 238 14.20 -4.68 -21.30
CA LEU A 238 13.67 -3.45 -21.91
C LEU A 238 12.85 -3.68 -23.18
N THR A 239 13.13 -4.75 -23.94
CA THR A 239 12.53 -5.00 -25.26
C THR A 239 12.05 -6.45 -25.42
N PRO A 240 10.92 -6.70 -26.12
CA PRO A 240 9.91 -5.71 -26.49
C PRO A 240 9.35 -5.02 -25.26
#